data_AF-A0A954UAA7-F1
#
_entry.id   AF-A0A954UAA7-F1
#
_cell.length_a   1.000
_cell.length_b   1.000
_cell.length_c   1.000
_cell.angle_alpha   90.00
_cell.angle_beta   90.00
_cell.angle_gamma   90.00
#
_symmetry.space_group_name_H-M   'P 1'
#
loop_
_entity.id
_entity.type
_entity.pdbx_description
1 polymer ?
#
loop_
_entity_poly.entity_id
_entity_poly.type
_entity_poly.pdbx_seq_one_letter_code
_entity_poly.pdbx_strand_id
1 'polypeptide(L)'
;MMKQIVKILLIAIASTALLNAPLAAQIASEKTTAGKSATEKASESQSVESTPELPLTDKTLVVWVAPANLKQRGGSALTIEDGSDHFDGIVFGELTPAKWMAGSDAFTRTQKEQSTWPAETAEGTTLIQLAIVYQGKQISVFRNGCLYSQHVMATLPQEFGPRSIVGIGKRHRAQGDNSHFAGSIDDARIYDFALSANQLAELEPNVVADVVPWAWWTFDDEQAQERTGRFLITQLSDGAQVVDGKLVLDGKTGTLLGRSGKEIPFAYETPVRPETPPENWLTYHLAHPGPGDAMPGDPNCAFFWKGRYHLHYIYTHRDGFSFAHVSSTDMLHWQWHPTTLTPPKTEHGMFSGTGFFTEQGKPAIIYHGQGSGRNQIAIAEDDQLEKWSAPLALEPT
;
A
#
# COMPACT_ATOMS: atom_id res chain seq x y z
N MET A 1 -21.04 43.99 -24.97
CA MET A 1 -19.93 43.59 -24.09
C MET A 1 -20.22 42.33 -23.27
N MET A 2 -21.42 42.13 -22.69
CA MET A 2 -21.77 40.93 -21.90
C MET A 2 -21.78 39.59 -22.67
N LYS A 3 -21.87 39.58 -24.00
CA LYS A 3 -21.94 38.33 -24.78
C LYS A 3 -20.59 37.64 -25.03
N GLN A 4 -19.45 38.29 -24.74
CA GLN A 4 -18.13 37.72 -25.05
C GLN A 4 -17.44 36.99 -23.89
N ILE A 5 -17.81 37.28 -22.63
CA ILE A 5 -17.16 36.69 -21.43
C ILE A 5 -17.61 35.24 -21.17
N VAL A 6 -18.80 34.86 -21.63
CA VAL A 6 -19.41 33.54 -21.33
C VAL A 6 -18.63 32.36 -21.94
N LYS A 7 -17.84 32.57 -23.00
CA LYS A 7 -17.19 31.45 -23.70
C LYS A 7 -15.97 30.84 -22.99
N ILE A 8 -15.44 31.46 -21.93
CA ILE A 8 -14.12 31.08 -21.36
C ILE A 8 -14.23 30.10 -20.17
N LEU A 9 -15.39 29.95 -19.52
CA LEU A 9 -15.43 29.36 -18.18
C LEU A 9 -15.57 27.83 -18.04
N LEU A 10 -15.87 27.12 -19.12
CA LEU A 10 -16.16 25.69 -19.04
C LEU A 10 -14.96 24.78 -18.70
N ILE A 11 -13.77 25.32 -18.38
CA ILE A 11 -12.53 24.54 -18.31
C ILE A 11 -12.03 24.25 -16.86
N ALA A 12 -12.52 24.89 -15.79
CA ALA A 12 -11.77 24.95 -14.51
C ALA A 12 -12.32 24.20 -13.25
N ILE A 13 -13.47 23.52 -13.24
CA ILE A 13 -14.08 22.98 -11.98
C ILE A 13 -13.91 21.45 -11.80
N ALA A 14 -12.69 20.94 -11.63
CA ALA A 14 -12.51 19.54 -11.18
C ALA A 14 -11.26 19.37 -10.31
N SER A 15 -11.45 18.89 -9.06
CA SER A 15 -10.47 18.55 -7.96
C SER A 15 -10.39 19.64 -6.87
N THR A 16 -10.40 19.44 -5.53
CA THR A 16 -10.28 18.27 -4.61
C THR A 16 -10.59 18.71 -3.13
N ALA A 17 -10.97 17.80 -2.20
CA ALA A 17 -11.46 18.10 -0.83
C ALA A 17 -10.70 17.39 0.34
N LEU A 18 -10.26 18.20 1.33
CA LEU A 18 -10.20 18.15 2.83
C LEU A 18 -9.76 16.93 3.70
N LEU A 19 -8.96 17.23 4.76
CA LEU A 19 -8.50 16.42 5.93
C LEU A 19 -8.66 17.24 7.25
N ASN A 20 -8.84 16.59 8.42
CA ASN A 20 -9.14 17.14 9.79
C ASN A 20 -8.13 16.66 10.89
N ALA A 21 -7.97 17.39 12.01
CA ALA A 21 -7.28 16.97 13.28
C ALA A 21 -7.87 17.68 14.55
N PRO A 22 -7.63 17.19 15.81
CA PRO A 22 -7.86 18.00 17.02
C PRO A 22 -6.69 18.09 18.05
N LEU A 23 -6.94 18.94 19.05
CA LEU A 23 -6.12 19.77 19.96
C LEU A 23 -5.83 19.15 21.35
N ALA A 24 -4.73 19.54 22.04
CA ALA A 24 -4.52 19.28 23.49
C ALA A 24 -3.80 20.43 24.22
N ALA A 25 -4.37 20.91 25.35
CA ALA A 25 -3.63 21.65 26.40
C ALA A 25 -4.39 21.73 27.75
N GLN A 26 -3.60 21.62 28.83
CA GLN A 26 -3.74 22.14 30.22
C GLN A 26 -4.72 21.50 31.22
N ILE A 27 -4.18 21.13 32.40
CA ILE A 27 -4.42 21.78 33.72
C ILE A 27 -3.38 21.24 34.74
N ALA A 28 -2.76 22.15 35.50
CA ALA A 28 -2.01 21.86 36.72
C ALA A 28 -2.23 22.98 37.74
N SER A 29 -2.86 22.68 38.88
CA SER A 29 -2.54 23.20 40.23
C SER A 29 -3.65 22.84 41.23
N GLU A 30 -3.34 22.11 42.29
CA GLU A 30 -3.66 22.44 43.70
C GLU A 30 -3.20 21.30 44.62
N LYS A 31 -2.67 21.66 45.80
CA LYS A 31 -2.07 20.78 46.81
C LYS A 31 -2.94 20.77 48.09
N THR A 32 -2.73 19.72 48.88
CA THR A 32 -3.12 19.43 50.29
C THR A 32 -4.54 18.90 50.52
N THR A 33 -4.80 17.77 51.21
CA THR A 33 -4.23 17.31 52.50
C THR A 33 -4.51 15.81 52.77
N ALA A 34 -3.54 15.12 53.41
CA ALA A 34 -3.57 13.92 54.28
C ALA A 34 -4.67 12.82 54.18
N GLY A 35 -4.23 11.55 54.11
CA GLY A 35 -4.99 10.42 54.69
C GLY A 35 -4.72 9.00 54.16
N LYS A 36 -3.80 8.28 54.82
CA LYS A 36 -3.77 6.81 55.06
C LYS A 36 -3.88 5.81 53.88
N SER A 37 -2.73 5.18 53.60
CA SER A 37 -2.47 3.73 53.56
C SER A 37 -3.62 2.80 53.13
N ALA A 38 -3.52 2.31 51.90
CA ALA A 38 -3.98 0.99 51.50
C ALA A 38 -2.93 0.39 50.55
N THR A 39 -2.41 -0.77 50.94
CA THR A 39 -1.52 -1.64 50.16
C THR A 39 -2.24 -2.20 48.94
N GLU A 40 -1.85 -1.77 47.75
CA GLU A 40 -2.11 -2.51 46.51
C GLU A 40 -0.81 -3.16 46.04
N LYS A 41 -0.81 -4.49 45.99
CA LYS A 41 0.21 -5.26 45.28
C LYS A 41 0.03 -4.98 43.79
N ALA A 42 0.96 -4.24 43.20
CA ALA A 42 1.13 -4.20 41.77
C ALA A 42 1.53 -5.62 41.30
N SER A 43 0.68 -6.25 40.48
CA SER A 43 1.12 -7.37 39.67
C SER A 43 2.04 -6.81 38.59
N GLU A 44 3.31 -7.20 38.63
CA GLU A 44 4.22 -6.98 37.50
C GLU A 44 3.64 -7.72 36.29
N SER A 45 3.04 -6.97 35.37
CA SER A 45 2.87 -7.43 34.00
C SER A 45 4.27 -7.48 33.39
N GLN A 46 4.82 -8.69 33.31
CA GLN A 46 5.99 -8.94 32.49
C GLN A 46 5.63 -8.57 31.05
N SER A 47 6.13 -7.43 30.60
CA SER A 47 6.19 -7.09 29.19
C SER A 47 7.07 -8.14 28.53
N VAL A 48 6.46 -9.08 27.81
CA VAL A 48 7.19 -9.96 26.91
C VAL A 48 7.75 -9.07 25.82
N GLU A 49 9.04 -8.73 25.93
CA GLU A 49 9.80 -8.15 24.83
C GLU A 49 9.75 -9.15 23.67
N SER A 50 8.89 -8.87 22.68
CA SER A 50 8.91 -9.58 21.42
C SER A 50 10.14 -9.11 20.65
N THR A 51 11.16 -9.95 20.54
CA THR A 51 12.25 -9.76 19.59
C THR A 51 11.65 -9.42 18.22
N PRO A 52 12.07 -8.33 17.55
CA PRO A 52 11.54 -7.99 16.24
C PRO A 52 11.84 -9.13 15.28
N GLU A 53 10.79 -9.74 14.71
CA GLU A 53 10.92 -10.77 13.70
C GLU A 53 11.48 -10.16 12.43
N LEU A 54 12.69 -10.57 12.05
CA LEU A 54 13.31 -10.15 10.81
C LEU A 54 12.50 -10.68 9.62
N PRO A 55 12.38 -9.90 8.52
CA PRO A 55 11.71 -10.38 7.32
C PRO A 55 12.47 -11.58 6.72
N LEU A 56 11.71 -12.54 6.18
CA LEU A 56 12.30 -13.66 5.45
C LEU A 56 12.92 -13.16 4.15
N THR A 57 14.18 -13.51 3.94
CA THR A 57 14.91 -13.27 2.68
C THR A 57 15.38 -14.61 2.13
N ASP A 58 16.42 -15.18 2.74
CA ASP A 58 16.79 -16.58 2.61
C ASP A 58 15.73 -17.43 3.28
N LYS A 59 15.22 -18.43 2.56
CA LYS A 59 14.08 -19.23 2.99
C LYS A 59 14.00 -20.53 2.22
N THR A 60 13.24 -21.48 2.74
CA THR A 60 12.90 -22.70 2.01
C THR A 60 11.41 -22.97 2.08
N LEU A 61 10.77 -23.15 0.92
CA LEU A 61 9.39 -23.66 0.81
C LEU A 61 9.46 -25.16 0.54
N VAL A 62 8.76 -25.99 1.30
CA VAL A 62 8.74 -27.45 1.14
C VAL A 62 7.30 -27.96 1.14
N VAL A 63 6.96 -28.87 0.24
CA VAL A 63 5.67 -29.57 0.22
C VAL A 63 5.84 -31.04 -0.12
N TRP A 64 5.00 -31.88 0.48
CA TRP A 64 4.71 -33.23 -0.01
C TRP A 64 3.39 -33.19 -0.75
N VAL A 65 3.45 -33.34 -2.06
CA VAL A 65 2.35 -33.04 -2.99
C VAL A 65 2.12 -34.19 -3.96
N ALA A 66 0.86 -34.43 -4.32
CA ALA A 66 0.45 -35.33 -5.39
C ALA A 66 -0.47 -34.57 -6.36
N PRO A 67 0.01 -34.16 -7.56
CA PRO A 67 -0.82 -33.53 -8.58
C PRO A 67 -1.94 -34.48 -9.03
N ALA A 68 -3.18 -34.02 -9.12
CA ALA A 68 -4.28 -34.85 -9.62
C ALA A 68 -4.09 -35.27 -11.08
N ASN A 69 -3.38 -34.46 -11.86
CA ASN A 69 -3.04 -34.71 -13.26
C ASN A 69 -1.85 -33.82 -13.70
N LEU A 70 -1.21 -34.18 -14.80
CA LEU A 70 -0.10 -33.41 -15.40
C LEU A 70 -0.52 -32.30 -16.38
N LYS A 71 -1.83 -32.13 -16.62
CA LYS A 71 -2.38 -31.20 -17.63
C LYS A 71 -2.79 -29.84 -17.06
N GLN A 72 -3.00 -29.76 -15.75
CA GLN A 72 -3.29 -28.52 -15.02
C GLN A 72 -2.18 -27.48 -15.19
N ARG A 73 -2.51 -26.21 -14.98
CA ARG A 73 -1.63 -25.08 -15.24
C ARG A 73 -1.83 -24.01 -14.17
N GLY A 74 -0.76 -23.33 -13.79
CA GLY A 74 -0.82 -22.03 -13.12
C GLY A 74 -1.24 -22.06 -11.64
N GLY A 75 -1.54 -23.22 -11.07
CA GLY A 75 -1.79 -23.38 -9.64
C GLY A 75 -0.49 -23.46 -8.81
N SER A 76 -0.60 -23.22 -7.50
CA SER A 76 0.53 -23.32 -6.57
C SER A 76 0.27 -24.36 -5.48
N ALA A 77 1.31 -25.13 -5.14
CA ALA A 77 1.28 -26.07 -4.03
C ALA A 77 1.62 -25.38 -2.69
N LEU A 78 2.35 -24.26 -2.72
CA LEU A 78 2.64 -23.41 -1.56
C LEU A 78 3.17 -22.07 -2.02
N THR A 79 2.54 -20.99 -1.58
CA THR A 79 2.92 -19.60 -1.86
C THR A 79 3.04 -18.82 -0.56
N ILE A 80 4.04 -17.94 -0.48
CA ILE A 80 4.09 -16.83 0.48
C ILE A 80 3.98 -15.50 -0.27
N GLU A 81 3.16 -14.59 0.25
CA GLU A 81 2.87 -13.26 -0.32
C GLU A 81 3.06 -12.17 0.75
N ASP A 82 3.45 -10.95 0.36
CA ASP A 82 3.69 -9.81 1.28
C ASP A 82 2.44 -8.95 1.58
N GLY A 83 1.31 -9.25 0.93
CA GLY A 83 0.08 -8.49 1.03
C GLY A 83 -0.08 -7.37 -0.02
N SER A 84 0.97 -7.12 -0.82
CA SER A 84 1.04 -6.15 -1.93
C SER A 84 1.32 -6.84 -3.27
N ASP A 85 0.80 -8.06 -3.43
CA ASP A 85 0.86 -8.90 -4.63
C ASP A 85 2.26 -9.43 -5.02
N HIS A 86 3.31 -9.12 -4.26
CA HIS A 86 4.61 -9.78 -4.42
C HIS A 86 4.57 -11.15 -3.74
N PHE A 87 4.97 -12.18 -4.47
CA PHE A 87 4.90 -13.55 -3.98
C PHE A 87 6.07 -14.41 -4.45
N ASP A 88 6.34 -15.45 -3.68
CA ASP A 88 7.21 -16.56 -4.06
C ASP A 88 6.41 -17.86 -3.85
N GLY A 89 6.41 -18.77 -4.83
CA GLY A 89 5.63 -19.99 -4.72
C GLY A 89 6.13 -21.19 -5.52
N ILE A 90 5.71 -22.38 -5.08
CA ILE A 90 5.91 -23.67 -5.76
C ILE A 90 4.80 -23.85 -6.79
N VAL A 91 5.04 -23.34 -8.01
CA VAL A 91 4.03 -23.25 -9.07
C VAL A 91 4.16 -24.42 -10.04
N PHE A 92 3.02 -24.97 -10.47
CA PHE A 92 2.97 -26.08 -11.41
C PHE A 92 2.43 -25.68 -12.78
N GLY A 93 3.22 -25.98 -13.80
CA GLY A 93 2.81 -25.94 -15.19
C GLY A 93 2.60 -24.55 -15.77
N GLU A 94 2.90 -23.44 -15.07
CA GLU A 94 2.51 -22.10 -15.55
C GLU A 94 3.14 -21.75 -16.91
N LEU A 95 4.48 -21.62 -16.98
CA LEU A 95 5.18 -21.29 -18.21
C LEU A 95 5.28 -22.49 -19.16
N THR A 96 5.70 -23.65 -18.63
CA THR A 96 5.84 -24.88 -19.40
C THR A 96 4.96 -25.98 -18.80
N PRO A 97 4.12 -26.68 -19.60
CA PRO A 97 3.28 -27.78 -19.11
C PRO A 97 4.08 -28.84 -18.34
N ALA A 98 3.48 -29.40 -17.30
CA ALA A 98 4.05 -30.47 -16.48
C ALA A 98 5.43 -30.15 -15.86
N LYS A 99 5.76 -28.88 -15.59
CA LYS A 99 7.01 -28.50 -14.93
C LYS A 99 6.75 -27.71 -13.66
N TRP A 100 7.54 -28.02 -12.63
CA TRP A 100 7.60 -27.22 -11.41
C TRP A 100 8.53 -26.03 -11.60
N MET A 101 8.21 -24.93 -10.93
CA MET A 101 8.98 -23.69 -11.03
C MET A 101 8.85 -22.85 -9.77
N ALA A 102 9.90 -22.09 -9.47
CA ALA A 102 9.82 -20.95 -8.56
C ALA A 102 9.04 -19.82 -9.24
N GLY A 103 7.76 -19.71 -8.91
CA GLY A 103 6.88 -18.66 -9.40
C GLY A 103 7.07 -17.37 -8.61
N SER A 104 6.94 -16.23 -9.29
CA SER A 104 6.97 -14.91 -8.67
C SER A 104 6.10 -13.91 -9.41
N ASP A 105 5.80 -12.78 -8.77
CA ASP A 105 5.14 -11.63 -9.39
C ASP A 105 5.83 -11.21 -10.69
N ALA A 106 5.03 -11.03 -11.75
CA ALA A 106 5.49 -10.67 -13.11
C ALA A 106 6.71 -11.48 -13.64
N PHE A 107 6.96 -12.67 -13.06
CA PHE A 107 8.16 -13.48 -13.31
C PHE A 107 9.50 -12.78 -13.01
N THR A 108 9.52 -11.79 -12.11
CA THR A 108 10.72 -10.99 -11.77
C THR A 108 11.86 -11.83 -11.19
N ARG A 109 11.56 -12.94 -10.51
CA ARG A 109 12.51 -13.90 -9.92
C ARG A 109 12.43 -15.30 -10.54
N THR A 110 11.58 -15.48 -11.56
CA THR A 110 11.33 -16.75 -12.23
C THR A 110 12.22 -16.93 -13.46
N GLN A 111 12.88 -18.09 -13.57
CA GLN A 111 13.56 -18.50 -14.80
C GLN A 111 12.54 -18.89 -15.88
N LYS A 112 12.53 -18.14 -16.99
CA LYS A 112 11.58 -18.33 -18.10
C LYS A 112 11.96 -19.46 -19.05
N GLU A 113 13.26 -19.68 -19.27
CA GLU A 113 13.74 -20.77 -20.11
C GLU A 113 13.80 -22.08 -19.29
N GLN A 114 12.89 -23.00 -19.61
CA GLN A 114 12.68 -24.23 -18.85
C GLN A 114 12.81 -25.50 -19.72
N SER A 115 13.20 -25.39 -20.99
CA SER A 115 13.19 -26.51 -21.95
C SER A 115 13.96 -27.74 -21.47
N THR A 116 15.07 -27.55 -20.78
CA THR A 116 15.96 -28.62 -20.28
C THR A 116 15.50 -29.27 -18.98
N TRP A 117 14.51 -28.69 -18.28
CA TRP A 117 14.03 -29.24 -17.00
C TRP A 117 13.20 -30.50 -17.23
N PRO A 118 13.30 -31.53 -16.38
CA PRO A 118 12.50 -32.74 -16.54
C PRO A 118 11.01 -32.43 -16.35
N ALA A 119 10.16 -33.09 -17.14
CA ALA A 119 8.71 -33.04 -16.91
C ALA A 119 8.35 -33.89 -15.69
N GLU A 120 7.34 -33.47 -14.94
CA GLU A 120 6.76 -34.24 -13.86
C GLU A 120 6.07 -35.49 -14.40
N THR A 121 6.19 -36.58 -13.65
CA THR A 121 5.65 -37.90 -13.97
C THR A 121 4.74 -38.44 -12.88
N ALA A 122 4.80 -37.87 -11.67
CA ALA A 122 3.91 -38.21 -10.55
C ALA A 122 2.56 -37.52 -10.74
N GLU A 123 1.49 -38.32 -10.78
CA GLU A 123 0.12 -37.85 -10.75
C GLU A 123 -0.79 -38.78 -9.93
N GLY A 124 -2.04 -38.36 -9.74
CA GLY A 124 -3.04 -39.07 -8.94
C GLY A 124 -2.66 -39.04 -7.46
N THR A 125 -2.28 -40.19 -6.92
CA THR A 125 -1.94 -40.37 -5.50
C THR A 125 -0.44 -40.49 -5.25
N THR A 126 0.39 -40.37 -6.29
CA THR A 126 1.86 -40.49 -6.16
C THR A 126 2.41 -39.25 -5.47
N LEU A 127 2.80 -39.40 -4.21
CA LEU A 127 3.34 -38.31 -3.40
C LEU A 127 4.81 -38.05 -3.75
N ILE A 128 5.18 -36.78 -3.91
CA ILE A 128 6.56 -36.32 -4.10
C ILE A 128 6.87 -35.20 -3.12
N GLN A 129 8.14 -35.10 -2.71
CA GLN A 129 8.64 -33.92 -2.01
C GLN A 129 9.13 -32.91 -3.06
N LEU A 130 8.69 -31.66 -2.92
CA LEU A 130 9.28 -30.52 -3.61
C LEU A 130 9.78 -29.50 -2.62
N ALA A 131 10.95 -28.94 -2.90
CA ALA A 131 11.49 -27.83 -2.14
C ALA A 131 12.02 -26.74 -3.08
N ILE A 132 11.82 -25.48 -2.70
CA ILE A 132 12.47 -24.32 -3.33
C ILE A 132 13.27 -23.59 -2.27
N VAL A 133 14.58 -23.57 -2.46
CA VAL A 133 15.56 -22.96 -1.56
C VAL A 133 16.01 -21.63 -2.15
N TYR A 134 15.89 -20.56 -1.36
CA TYR A 134 16.37 -19.21 -1.66
C TYR A 134 17.58 -18.93 -0.78
N GLN A 135 18.74 -18.69 -1.39
CA GLN A 135 19.99 -18.39 -0.69
C GLN A 135 20.73 -17.22 -1.37
N GLY A 136 20.71 -16.05 -0.76
CA GLY A 136 21.10 -14.81 -1.43
C GLY A 136 20.36 -14.68 -2.76
N LYS A 137 21.08 -14.52 -3.87
CA LYS A 137 20.45 -14.49 -5.20
C LYS A 137 20.18 -15.85 -5.83
N GLN A 138 20.59 -16.95 -5.20
CA GLN A 138 20.45 -18.29 -5.76
C GLN A 138 19.09 -18.88 -5.43
N ILE A 139 18.36 -19.35 -6.44
CA ILE A 139 17.18 -20.21 -6.27
C ILE A 139 17.56 -21.62 -6.72
N SER A 140 17.24 -22.62 -5.90
CA SER A 140 17.42 -24.04 -6.23
C SER A 140 16.12 -24.79 -5.95
N VAL A 141 15.66 -25.60 -6.90
CA VAL A 141 14.47 -26.44 -6.77
C VAL A 141 14.92 -27.89 -6.64
N PHE A 142 14.34 -28.61 -5.68
CA PHE A 142 14.60 -30.03 -5.43
C PHE A 142 13.33 -30.84 -5.56
N ARG A 143 13.47 -32.07 -6.09
CA ARG A 143 12.42 -33.08 -6.18
C ARG A 143 12.92 -34.36 -5.53
N ASN A 144 12.25 -34.83 -4.48
CA ASN A 144 12.65 -35.99 -3.68
C ASN A 144 14.13 -35.94 -3.27
N GLY A 145 14.58 -34.80 -2.71
CA GLY A 145 15.98 -34.56 -2.32
C GLY A 145 16.97 -34.33 -3.49
N CYS A 146 16.59 -34.59 -4.74
CA CYS A 146 17.46 -34.41 -5.90
C CYS A 146 17.30 -33.01 -6.53
N LEU A 147 18.40 -32.39 -6.96
CA LEU A 147 18.36 -31.10 -7.65
C LEU A 147 17.56 -31.22 -8.96
N TYR A 148 16.53 -30.40 -9.10
CA TYR A 148 15.62 -30.36 -10.25
C TYR A 148 15.94 -29.19 -11.19
N SER A 149 16.13 -27.99 -10.63
CA SER A 149 16.55 -26.81 -11.39
C SER A 149 17.24 -25.79 -10.49
N GLN A 150 17.97 -24.86 -11.10
CA GLN A 150 18.70 -23.83 -10.40
C GLN A 150 18.89 -22.58 -11.28
N HIS A 151 18.75 -21.39 -10.71
CA HIS A 151 18.99 -20.11 -11.40
C HIS A 151 19.27 -18.97 -10.43
N VAL A 152 19.90 -17.91 -10.94
CA VAL A 152 20.25 -16.71 -10.15
C VAL A 152 19.26 -15.59 -10.45
N MET A 153 18.74 -14.95 -9.41
CA MET A 153 17.84 -13.79 -9.49
C MET A 153 18.59 -12.55 -10.03
N ALA A 154 17.90 -11.74 -10.84
CA ALA A 154 18.46 -10.45 -11.27
C ALA A 154 18.53 -9.45 -10.09
N THR A 155 17.48 -9.41 -9.28
CA THR A 155 17.32 -8.55 -8.10
C THR A 155 17.70 -9.29 -6.82
N LEU A 156 17.64 -8.59 -5.68
CA LEU A 156 17.69 -9.23 -4.36
C LEU A 156 16.41 -10.04 -4.11
N PRO A 157 16.43 -11.01 -3.16
CA PRO A 157 15.24 -11.71 -2.71
C PRO A 157 14.10 -10.76 -2.33
N GLN A 158 12.87 -11.20 -2.56
CA GLN A 158 11.71 -10.55 -1.97
C GLN A 158 11.72 -10.76 -0.45
N GLU A 159 11.53 -9.68 0.29
CA GLU A 159 11.34 -9.70 1.74
C GLU A 159 9.90 -10.05 2.08
N PHE A 160 9.72 -11.00 3.00
CA PHE A 160 8.41 -11.41 3.53
C PHE A 160 8.38 -11.19 5.03
N GLY A 161 7.72 -10.09 5.44
CA GLY A 161 7.62 -9.68 6.84
C GLY A 161 6.46 -10.33 7.60
N PRO A 162 6.22 -9.92 8.86
CA PRO A 162 5.18 -10.48 9.73
C PRO A 162 3.72 -10.36 9.21
N ARG A 163 3.48 -9.57 8.15
CA ARG A 163 2.18 -9.47 7.45
C ARG A 163 2.01 -10.47 6.30
N SER A 164 2.95 -11.38 6.12
CA SER A 164 2.86 -12.34 5.04
C SER A 164 1.60 -13.17 5.11
N ILE A 165 1.12 -13.56 3.93
CA ILE A 165 -0.02 -14.43 3.72
C ILE A 165 0.51 -15.69 3.05
N VAL A 166 0.07 -16.84 3.52
CA VAL A 166 0.36 -18.13 2.87
C VAL A 166 -0.86 -18.57 2.07
N GLY A 167 -0.61 -19.09 0.88
CA GLY A 167 -1.64 -19.63 -0.01
C GLY A 167 -1.27 -21.01 -0.53
N ILE A 168 -2.26 -21.91 -0.62
CA ILE A 168 -2.14 -23.21 -1.30
C ILE A 168 -3.36 -23.38 -2.21
N GLY A 169 -3.18 -23.88 -3.44
CA GLY A 169 -4.24 -23.95 -4.45
C GLY A 169 -4.09 -22.83 -5.48
N LYS A 170 -4.59 -21.63 -5.14
CA LYS A 170 -4.40 -20.43 -5.96
C LYS A 170 -2.95 -19.96 -5.90
N ARG A 171 -2.42 -19.43 -7.01
CA ARG A 171 -1.00 -19.00 -7.10
C ARG A 171 -0.65 -17.83 -6.19
N HIS A 172 -1.50 -16.82 -6.14
CA HIS A 172 -1.41 -15.61 -5.30
C HIS A 172 -2.78 -14.91 -5.29
N ARG A 173 -3.01 -13.98 -4.36
CA ARG A 173 -4.35 -13.39 -4.17
C ARG A 173 -4.83 -12.59 -5.38
N ALA A 174 -3.96 -11.77 -5.97
CA ALA A 174 -4.28 -10.91 -7.12
C ALA A 174 -4.28 -11.62 -8.48
N GLN A 175 -4.19 -12.96 -8.53
CA GLN A 175 -4.36 -13.68 -9.79
C GLN A 175 -5.71 -13.32 -10.43
N GLY A 176 -5.64 -12.83 -11.66
CA GLY A 176 -6.81 -12.42 -12.44
C GLY A 176 -7.54 -13.57 -13.15
N ASP A 177 -6.89 -14.74 -13.31
CA ASP A 177 -7.52 -15.94 -13.85
C ASP A 177 -7.93 -16.95 -12.76
N ASN A 178 -8.65 -18.00 -13.14
CA ASN A 178 -9.18 -19.04 -12.23
C ASN A 178 -8.27 -20.28 -12.10
N SER A 179 -6.99 -20.19 -12.45
CA SER A 179 -6.06 -21.32 -12.33
C SER A 179 -5.82 -21.68 -10.86
N HIS A 180 -6.11 -22.93 -10.49
CA HIS A 180 -5.85 -23.46 -9.15
C HIS A 180 -5.14 -24.81 -9.28
N PHE A 181 -4.37 -25.16 -8.25
CA PHE A 181 -3.76 -26.47 -8.15
C PHE A 181 -4.84 -27.53 -7.89
N ALA A 182 -4.76 -28.62 -8.63
CA ALA A 182 -5.59 -29.81 -8.49
C ALA A 182 -4.71 -30.94 -7.94
N GLY A 183 -5.08 -31.53 -6.81
CA GLY A 183 -4.27 -32.58 -6.20
C GLY A 183 -4.45 -32.65 -4.70
N SER A 184 -3.46 -33.24 -4.03
CA SER A 184 -3.42 -33.31 -2.57
C SER A 184 -2.06 -32.86 -2.02
N ILE A 185 -2.08 -32.26 -0.84
CA ILE A 185 -0.89 -31.90 -0.05
C ILE A 185 -0.97 -32.65 1.27
N ASP A 186 0.10 -33.37 1.61
CA ASP A 186 0.23 -34.16 2.83
C ASP A 186 0.94 -33.38 3.94
N ASP A 187 1.92 -32.54 3.57
CA ASP A 187 2.67 -31.71 4.49
C ASP A 187 3.18 -30.48 3.74
N ALA A 188 3.13 -29.30 4.37
CA ALA A 188 3.69 -28.06 3.83
C ALA A 188 4.49 -27.31 4.91
N ARG A 189 5.72 -26.87 4.58
CA ARG A 189 6.63 -26.17 5.50
C ARG A 189 7.25 -24.95 4.86
N ILE A 190 7.51 -23.95 5.70
CA ILE A 190 8.37 -22.81 5.40
C ILE A 190 9.49 -22.80 6.43
N TYR A 191 10.73 -22.62 5.98
CA TYR A 191 11.89 -22.38 6.83
C TYR A 191 12.42 -20.99 6.56
N ASP A 192 12.91 -20.32 7.60
CA ASP A 192 13.47 -18.96 7.57
C ASP A 192 14.97 -18.93 7.23
N PHE A 193 15.46 -20.02 6.63
CA PHE A 193 16.81 -20.14 6.10
C PHE A 193 16.84 -21.09 4.90
N ALA A 194 17.96 -21.04 4.18
CA ALA A 194 18.24 -21.96 3.09
C ALA A 194 18.65 -23.34 3.63
N LEU A 195 17.77 -24.34 3.47
CA LEU A 195 18.09 -25.73 3.81
C LEU A 195 19.12 -26.30 2.83
N SER A 196 20.05 -27.09 3.37
CA SER A 196 20.96 -27.89 2.54
C SER A 196 20.25 -29.10 1.94
N ALA A 197 20.82 -29.67 0.86
CA ALA A 197 20.29 -30.89 0.24
C ALA A 197 20.21 -32.08 1.22
N ASN A 198 21.17 -32.21 2.15
CA ASN A 198 21.15 -33.27 3.17
C ASN A 198 19.99 -33.08 4.14
N GLN A 199 19.79 -31.86 4.65
CA GLN A 199 18.66 -31.56 5.52
C GLN A 199 17.33 -31.84 4.82
N LEU A 200 17.19 -31.49 3.53
CA LEU A 200 15.98 -31.79 2.75
C LEU A 200 15.74 -33.30 2.60
N ALA A 201 16.80 -34.08 2.37
CA ALA A 201 16.71 -35.53 2.20
C ALA A 201 16.35 -36.27 3.51
N GLU A 202 16.64 -35.67 4.66
CA GLU A 202 16.30 -36.20 5.99
C GLU A 202 14.86 -35.85 6.42
N LEU A 203 14.18 -34.94 5.74
CA LEU A 203 12.80 -34.61 6.08
C LEU A 203 11.83 -35.72 5.67
N GLU A 204 10.93 -36.07 6.57
CA GLU A 204 9.78 -36.94 6.32
C GLU A 204 8.47 -36.16 6.55
N PRO A 205 7.41 -36.41 5.74
CA PRO A 205 6.13 -35.71 5.91
C PRO A 205 5.53 -36.06 7.28
N ASN A 206 4.94 -35.06 7.94
CA ASN A 206 4.27 -35.18 9.23
C ASN A 206 5.17 -35.62 10.40
N VAL A 207 6.49 -35.69 10.20
CA VAL A 207 7.50 -36.00 11.22
C VAL A 207 8.25 -34.74 11.65
N VAL A 208 8.38 -34.57 12.97
CA VAL A 208 9.22 -33.51 13.57
C VAL A 208 10.69 -33.85 13.29
N ALA A 209 11.39 -32.91 12.64
CA ALA A 209 12.83 -33.00 12.39
C ALA A 209 13.61 -32.08 13.33
N ASP A 210 14.93 -32.22 13.36
CA ASP A 210 15.81 -31.33 14.16
C ASP A 210 15.79 -29.88 13.65
N VAL A 211 15.57 -29.68 12.35
CA VAL A 211 15.34 -28.36 11.77
C VAL A 211 13.90 -27.93 12.04
N VAL A 212 13.75 -26.84 12.78
CA VAL A 212 12.44 -26.32 13.16
C VAL A 212 11.88 -25.46 12.01
N PRO A 213 10.67 -25.74 11.50
CA PRO A 213 10.05 -24.90 10.48
C PRO A 213 9.59 -23.55 11.08
N TRP A 214 9.66 -22.51 10.26
CA TRP A 214 9.07 -21.20 10.53
C TRP A 214 7.54 -21.22 10.50
N ALA A 215 6.96 -22.02 9.61
CA ALA A 215 5.53 -22.35 9.56
C ALA A 215 5.32 -23.79 9.04
N TRP A 216 4.32 -24.50 9.55
CA TRP A 216 4.09 -25.92 9.24
C TRP A 216 2.61 -26.33 9.28
N TRP A 217 2.16 -26.98 8.21
CA TRP A 217 0.86 -27.63 8.09
C TRP A 217 1.04 -29.14 7.85
N THR A 218 0.37 -29.97 8.67
CA THR A 218 0.33 -31.44 8.50
C THR A 218 -1.01 -31.97 8.02
N PHE A 219 -2.06 -31.13 8.04
CA PHE A 219 -3.42 -31.50 7.65
C PHE A 219 -4.01 -32.71 8.41
N ASP A 220 -3.43 -33.06 9.56
CA ASP A 220 -3.99 -34.09 10.47
C ASP A 220 -5.28 -33.62 11.15
N ASP A 221 -5.55 -32.31 11.14
CA ASP A 221 -6.78 -31.70 11.62
C ASP A 221 -7.64 -31.17 10.46
N GLU A 222 -8.96 -31.31 10.58
CA GLU A 222 -9.90 -30.90 9.52
C GLU A 222 -9.90 -29.39 9.23
N GLN A 223 -9.37 -28.58 10.15
CA GLN A 223 -9.30 -27.12 10.00
C GLN A 223 -7.97 -26.66 9.35
N ALA A 224 -7.05 -27.58 9.06
CA ALA A 224 -5.73 -27.30 8.55
C ALA A 224 -4.98 -26.23 9.38
N GLN A 225 -4.99 -26.37 10.70
CA GLN A 225 -4.33 -25.42 11.58
C GLN A 225 -2.81 -25.43 11.38
N GLU A 226 -2.21 -24.24 11.38
CA GLU A 226 -0.76 -24.08 11.33
C GLU A 226 -0.14 -24.36 12.70
N ARG A 227 0.93 -25.16 12.75
CA ARG A 227 1.44 -25.76 14.00
C ARG A 227 2.43 -24.89 14.77
N THR A 228 3.09 -23.91 14.15
CA THR A 228 4.07 -23.05 14.81
C THR A 228 3.43 -21.84 15.50
N GLY A 229 2.14 -21.59 15.27
CA GLY A 229 1.39 -20.48 15.85
C GLY A 229 1.67 -19.14 15.17
N ARG A 230 2.26 -19.19 13.97
CA ARG A 230 2.61 -18.02 13.18
C ARG A 230 1.46 -17.56 12.30
N PHE A 231 0.67 -18.51 11.77
CA PHE A 231 -0.53 -18.23 10.98
C PHE A 231 -1.78 -18.65 11.74
N LEU A 232 -2.28 -17.76 12.60
CA LEU A 232 -3.40 -18.03 13.50
C LEU A 232 -4.75 -18.22 12.79
N ILE A 233 -4.88 -17.73 11.55
CA ILE A 233 -6.10 -17.85 10.77
C ILE A 233 -5.79 -18.75 9.57
N THR A 234 -6.38 -19.95 9.56
CA THR A 234 -6.51 -20.77 8.36
C THR A 234 -7.93 -20.64 7.81
N GLN A 235 -8.04 -20.38 6.51
CA GLN A 235 -9.31 -20.38 5.79
C GLN A 235 -9.24 -21.32 4.59
N LEU A 236 -10.11 -22.32 4.57
CA LEU A 236 -10.38 -23.16 3.41
C LEU A 236 -11.56 -22.56 2.61
N SER A 237 -11.46 -22.54 1.28
CA SER A 237 -12.55 -22.12 0.38
C SER A 237 -13.08 -23.31 -0.43
N ASP A 238 -14.41 -23.37 -0.59
CA ASP A 238 -15.22 -24.40 -1.31
C ASP A 238 -14.49 -25.66 -1.79
N GLY A 239 -13.73 -25.59 -2.90
CA GLY A 239 -13.01 -26.72 -3.49
C GLY A 239 -11.77 -27.22 -2.73
N ALA A 240 -11.52 -26.74 -1.52
CA ALA A 240 -10.44 -27.16 -0.63
C ALA A 240 -11.02 -27.81 0.63
N GLN A 241 -10.58 -29.02 0.93
CA GLN A 241 -11.00 -29.76 2.10
C GLN A 241 -9.87 -30.65 2.61
N VAL A 242 -9.83 -30.87 3.92
CA VAL A 242 -8.96 -31.88 4.50
C VAL A 242 -9.68 -33.23 4.46
N VAL A 243 -9.07 -34.24 3.83
CA VAL A 243 -9.58 -35.61 3.73
C VAL A 243 -8.43 -36.57 3.97
N ASP A 244 -8.62 -37.51 4.89
CA ASP A 244 -7.64 -38.56 5.23
C ASP A 244 -6.23 -38.00 5.52
N GLY A 245 -6.15 -36.91 6.30
CA GLY A 245 -4.89 -36.28 6.67
C GLY A 245 -4.24 -35.44 5.57
N LYS A 246 -4.97 -35.10 4.50
CA LYS A 246 -4.43 -34.35 3.35
C LYS A 246 -5.33 -33.19 2.97
N LEU A 247 -4.75 -32.07 2.61
CA LEU A 247 -5.46 -31.00 1.91
C LEU A 247 -5.71 -31.41 0.46
N VAL A 248 -6.97 -31.65 0.10
CA VAL A 248 -7.42 -31.98 -1.26
C VAL A 248 -7.98 -30.74 -1.95
N LEU A 249 -7.54 -30.51 -3.19
CA LEU A 249 -7.83 -29.31 -3.99
C LEU A 249 -8.43 -29.71 -5.34
N ASP A 250 -9.54 -29.07 -5.71
CA ASP A 250 -10.34 -29.40 -6.89
C ASP A 250 -9.77 -28.87 -8.23
N GLY A 251 -8.77 -27.98 -8.19
CA GLY A 251 -8.21 -27.32 -9.37
C GLY A 251 -9.07 -26.21 -9.97
N LYS A 252 -10.10 -25.74 -9.27
CA LYS A 252 -11.03 -24.71 -9.77
C LYS A 252 -11.24 -23.57 -8.79
N THR A 253 -11.48 -23.89 -7.52
CA THR A 253 -11.85 -22.92 -6.47
C THR A 253 -11.15 -23.19 -5.14
N GLY A 254 -10.61 -24.40 -4.97
CA GLY A 254 -9.96 -24.80 -3.74
C GLY A 254 -8.73 -23.95 -3.43
N THR A 255 -8.79 -23.26 -2.30
CA THR A 255 -7.67 -22.50 -1.75
C THR A 255 -7.63 -22.68 -0.24
N LEU A 256 -6.42 -22.83 0.30
CA LEU A 256 -6.13 -22.56 1.71
C LEU A 256 -5.43 -21.20 1.80
N LEU A 257 -5.87 -20.36 2.73
CA LEU A 257 -5.20 -19.12 3.10
C LEU A 257 -4.79 -19.16 4.57
N GLY A 258 -3.50 -18.98 4.83
CA GLY A 258 -2.93 -18.75 6.16
C GLY A 258 -2.66 -17.26 6.37
N ARG A 259 -3.11 -16.68 7.49
CA ARG A 259 -2.80 -15.29 7.89
C ARG A 259 -2.31 -15.24 9.32
N SER A 260 -1.39 -14.32 9.61
CA SER A 260 -0.74 -14.25 10.92
C SER A 260 -1.71 -13.95 12.08
N GLY A 261 -2.89 -13.39 11.81
CA GLY A 261 -3.90 -13.03 12.82
C GLY A 261 -3.47 -11.94 13.79
N LYS A 262 -2.16 -11.73 13.97
CA LYS A 262 -1.55 -10.53 14.49
C LYS A 262 -1.86 -9.40 13.51
N GLU A 263 -2.83 -8.56 13.87
CA GLU A 263 -2.77 -7.18 13.43
C GLU A 263 -1.40 -6.66 13.86
N ILE A 264 -0.51 -6.37 12.90
CA ILE A 264 0.65 -5.56 13.25
C ILE A 264 0.06 -4.25 13.75
N PRO A 265 0.37 -3.82 14.99
CA PRO A 265 -0.07 -2.53 15.47
C PRO A 265 0.33 -1.51 14.42
N PHE A 266 -0.64 -0.71 13.97
CA PHE A 266 -0.37 0.39 13.05
C PHE A 266 0.86 1.16 13.58
N ALA A 267 1.96 1.12 12.83
CA ALA A 267 3.19 1.79 13.18
C ALA A 267 3.27 3.06 12.34
N TYR A 268 3.30 4.20 13.01
CA TYR A 268 3.56 5.47 12.36
C TYR A 268 4.99 5.46 11.80
N GLU A 269 5.13 5.70 10.49
CA GLU A 269 6.43 5.99 9.88
C GLU A 269 6.73 7.48 10.01
N THR A 270 7.97 7.81 10.38
CA THR A 270 8.49 9.18 10.30
C THR A 270 9.51 9.23 9.16
N PRO A 271 9.20 9.87 8.02
CA PRO A 271 10.18 10.07 6.96
C PRO A 271 11.40 10.82 7.50
N VAL A 272 12.58 10.22 7.42
CA VAL A 272 13.82 10.86 7.86
C VAL A 272 14.45 11.58 6.67
N ARG A 273 14.79 12.86 6.88
CA ARG A 273 15.65 13.59 5.95
C ARG A 273 17.04 12.97 6.00
N PRO A 274 17.51 12.26 4.95
CA PRO A 274 18.89 11.79 4.89
C PRO A 274 19.89 12.92 5.22
N GLU A 275 20.94 12.56 5.96
CA GLU A 275 22.04 13.47 6.33
C GLU A 275 22.64 14.15 5.10
N THR A 276 22.66 13.42 3.98
CA THR A 276 22.92 13.95 2.65
C THR A 276 21.66 13.76 1.82
N PRO A 277 20.79 14.79 1.72
CA PRO A 277 19.69 14.79 0.79
C PRO A 277 20.17 14.31 -0.58
N PRO A 278 19.53 13.30 -1.17
CA PRO A 278 19.76 12.95 -2.55
C PRO A 278 19.77 14.23 -3.38
N GLU A 279 20.72 14.37 -4.29
CA GLU A 279 20.83 15.57 -5.11
C GLU A 279 19.51 15.92 -5.83
N ASN A 280 18.62 14.93 -6.02
CA ASN A 280 17.31 15.07 -6.63
C ASN A 280 16.17 15.46 -5.66
N TRP A 281 16.42 15.86 -4.42
CA TRP A 281 15.36 16.21 -3.47
C TRP A 281 14.92 17.69 -3.55
N LEU A 282 13.61 17.93 -3.73
CA LEU A 282 13.04 19.26 -3.88
C LEU A 282 13.23 20.13 -2.62
N THR A 283 13.73 21.35 -2.78
CA THR A 283 14.30 22.14 -1.66
C THR A 283 13.54 23.44 -1.30
N TYR A 284 12.67 23.99 -2.17
CA TYR A 284 12.01 25.30 -1.95
C TYR A 284 10.47 25.25 -2.09
N HIS A 285 9.72 25.87 -1.16
CA HIS A 285 8.25 25.90 -1.11
C HIS A 285 7.70 27.26 -0.60
N LEU A 286 6.47 27.62 -1.00
CA LEU A 286 5.72 28.81 -0.55
C LEU A 286 4.67 28.41 0.51
N ALA A 287 4.59 29.17 1.62
CA ALA A 287 3.64 28.95 2.71
C ALA A 287 2.99 30.26 3.20
N HIS A 288 1.71 30.19 3.64
CA HIS A 288 0.96 31.31 4.22
C HIS A 288 1.50 31.73 5.60
N PRO A 289 1.66 33.04 5.91
CA PRO A 289 2.17 33.53 7.19
C PRO A 289 1.04 33.81 8.19
N GLY A 290 -0.22 33.84 7.74
CA GLY A 290 -1.40 34.14 8.54
C GLY A 290 -1.95 35.57 8.43
N PRO A 291 -2.87 35.95 9.34
CA PRO A 291 -3.42 35.11 10.42
C PRO A 291 -4.31 33.96 9.90
N GLY A 292 -4.26 32.80 10.57
CA GLY A 292 -5.05 31.58 10.23
C GLY A 292 -4.31 30.57 9.34
N ASP A 293 -4.89 29.38 9.16
CA ASP A 293 -4.15 28.18 8.68
C ASP A 293 -4.21 27.95 7.16
N ALA A 294 -4.51 28.98 6.37
CA ALA A 294 -4.63 28.81 4.92
C ALA A 294 -5.47 27.59 4.52
N MET A 295 -6.70 27.42 5.04
CA MET A 295 -7.55 26.27 4.72
C MET A 295 -8.64 26.66 3.71
N PRO A 296 -8.83 25.91 2.61
CA PRO A 296 -8.15 24.66 2.20
C PRO A 296 -6.70 24.80 1.70
N GLY A 297 -6.18 26.01 1.53
CA GLY A 297 -4.78 26.21 1.13
C GLY A 297 -4.54 25.87 -0.32
N ASP A 298 -5.64 25.64 -1.00
CA ASP A 298 -5.71 25.20 -2.37
C ASP A 298 -5.22 26.35 -3.25
N PRO A 299 -4.14 26.17 -4.02
CA PRO A 299 -3.65 27.19 -4.94
C PRO A 299 -4.76 27.51 -5.95
N ASN A 300 -5.04 28.80 -6.12
CA ASN A 300 -6.12 29.30 -6.96
C ASN A 300 -5.58 30.31 -7.98
N CYS A 301 -6.10 31.54 -7.99
CA CYS A 301 -5.84 32.47 -9.08
C CYS A 301 -4.38 32.93 -9.08
N ALA A 302 -3.59 32.45 -10.03
CA ALA A 302 -2.23 32.92 -10.25
C ALA A 302 -2.17 33.85 -11.48
N PHE A 303 -1.42 34.95 -11.40
CA PHE A 303 -1.19 35.89 -12.50
C PHE A 303 0.28 36.25 -12.62
N PHE A 304 0.72 36.61 -13.82
CA PHE A 304 1.92 37.44 -13.97
C PHE A 304 1.47 38.81 -14.49
N TRP A 305 1.65 39.87 -13.70
CA TRP A 305 1.13 41.20 -14.02
C TRP A 305 2.12 42.27 -13.60
N LYS A 306 2.32 43.26 -14.50
CA LYS A 306 3.24 44.40 -14.32
C LYS A 306 4.61 44.00 -13.76
N GLY A 307 5.13 42.86 -14.24
CA GLY A 307 6.47 42.36 -13.90
C GLY A 307 6.57 41.48 -12.65
N ARG A 308 5.45 40.98 -12.12
CA ARG A 308 5.42 40.18 -10.87
C ARG A 308 4.49 38.98 -11.00
N TYR A 309 4.84 37.87 -10.34
CA TYR A 309 3.94 36.73 -10.11
C TYR A 309 3.02 37.06 -8.95
N HIS A 310 1.71 36.98 -9.10
CA HIS A 310 0.71 37.11 -8.05
C HIS A 310 0.06 35.75 -7.87
N LEU A 311 0.14 35.14 -6.68
CA LEU A 311 -0.55 33.89 -6.36
C LEU A 311 -1.65 34.16 -5.35
N HIS A 312 -2.82 33.61 -5.63
CA HIS A 312 -3.90 33.53 -4.67
C HIS A 312 -4.16 32.08 -4.29
N TYR A 313 -4.60 31.86 -3.07
CA TYR A 313 -5.03 30.56 -2.57
C TYR A 313 -6.11 30.75 -1.52
N ILE A 314 -6.91 29.71 -1.34
CA ILE A 314 -8.05 29.80 -0.44
C ILE A 314 -7.54 29.75 1.00
N TYR A 315 -8.07 30.67 1.80
CA TYR A 315 -7.98 30.57 3.23
C TYR A 315 -9.25 31.06 3.91
N THR A 316 -9.36 30.77 5.18
CA THR A 316 -10.50 31.19 5.99
C THR A 316 -10.15 32.50 6.69
N HIS A 317 -10.75 33.60 6.23
CA HIS A 317 -10.65 34.90 6.86
C HIS A 317 -11.68 35.04 8.00
N ARG A 318 -11.58 36.07 8.87
CA ARG A 318 -12.53 36.31 9.99
C ARG A 318 -13.98 36.43 9.55
N ASP A 319 -14.17 36.79 8.29
CA ASP A 319 -15.47 37.02 7.70
C ASP A 319 -15.92 35.86 6.79
N GLY A 320 -15.09 34.83 6.59
CA GLY A 320 -15.36 33.58 5.86
C GLY A 320 -14.34 33.25 4.75
N PHE A 321 -14.59 32.20 3.96
CA PHE A 321 -13.63 31.72 2.94
C PHE A 321 -13.31 32.80 1.91
N SER A 322 -12.02 33.03 1.72
CA SER A 322 -11.44 34.18 1.05
C SER A 322 -10.17 33.79 0.30
N PHE A 323 -9.72 34.64 -0.62
CA PHE A 323 -8.47 34.40 -1.34
C PHE A 323 -7.33 35.26 -0.77
N ALA A 324 -6.35 34.61 -0.14
CA ALA A 324 -5.09 35.25 0.22
C ALA A 324 -4.34 35.65 -1.05
N HIS A 325 -3.42 36.60 -0.94
CA HIS A 325 -2.67 37.11 -2.08
C HIS A 325 -1.20 37.33 -1.72
N VAL A 326 -0.31 36.75 -2.52
CA VAL A 326 1.12 37.04 -2.51
C VAL A 326 1.59 37.47 -3.88
N SER A 327 2.71 38.15 -3.92
CA SER A 327 3.44 38.30 -5.17
C SER A 327 4.95 38.17 -5.02
N SER A 328 5.61 37.76 -6.09
CA SER A 328 7.06 37.57 -6.13
C SER A 328 7.60 37.96 -7.50
N THR A 329 8.87 38.33 -7.56
CA THR A 329 9.59 38.50 -8.83
C THR A 329 10.35 37.23 -9.25
N ASP A 330 10.55 36.27 -8.34
CA ASP A 330 11.39 35.07 -8.55
C ASP A 330 10.79 33.75 -8.05
N MET A 331 9.56 33.78 -7.52
CA MET A 331 8.82 32.65 -6.93
C MET A 331 9.53 31.96 -5.74
N LEU A 332 10.59 32.55 -5.20
CA LEU A 332 11.30 32.10 -4.00
C LEU A 332 11.08 33.09 -2.85
N HIS A 333 11.10 34.38 -3.16
CA HIS A 333 10.91 35.47 -2.22
C HIS A 333 9.55 36.12 -2.45
N TRP A 334 8.66 35.99 -1.47
CA TRP A 334 7.27 36.38 -1.62
C TRP A 334 6.93 37.59 -0.77
N GLN A 335 6.30 38.59 -1.38
CA GLN A 335 5.64 39.70 -0.73
C GLN A 335 4.18 39.34 -0.44
N TRP A 336 3.72 39.72 0.74
CA TRP A 336 2.36 39.50 1.20
C TRP A 336 1.49 40.73 0.97
N HIS A 337 0.26 40.50 0.54
CA HIS A 337 -0.70 41.56 0.25
C HIS A 337 -1.94 41.46 1.14
N PRO A 338 -2.66 42.58 1.36
CA PRO A 338 -3.95 42.55 2.03
C PRO A 338 -4.93 41.61 1.33
N THR A 339 -5.66 40.81 2.11
CA THR A 339 -6.79 40.03 1.57
C THR A 339 -7.99 40.94 1.40
N THR A 340 -8.36 41.20 0.15
CA THR A 340 -9.47 42.11 -0.17
C THR A 340 -10.70 41.41 -0.70
N LEU A 341 -10.54 40.16 -1.15
CA LEU A 341 -11.59 39.26 -1.60
C LEU A 341 -12.14 38.45 -0.42
N THR A 342 -13.05 39.07 0.35
CA THR A 342 -13.64 38.52 1.58
C THR A 342 -15.16 38.67 1.60
N PRO A 343 -15.91 37.85 2.35
CA PRO A 343 -17.38 37.87 2.36
C PRO A 343 -18.06 39.23 2.64
N PRO A 344 -17.52 40.17 3.44
CA PRO A 344 -18.13 41.49 3.57
C PRO A 344 -18.06 42.31 2.28
N LYS A 345 -17.07 42.04 1.42
CA LYS A 345 -16.93 42.64 0.09
C LYS A 345 -17.68 41.84 -0.98
N THR A 346 -17.71 40.51 -0.84
CA THR A 346 -18.23 39.62 -1.87
C THR A 346 -19.65 39.10 -1.60
N GLU A 347 -20.19 39.34 -0.41
CA GLU A 347 -21.50 38.87 0.08
C GLU A 347 -21.65 37.33 0.21
N HIS A 348 -20.61 36.58 -0.17
CA HIS A 348 -20.54 35.12 -0.12
C HIS A 348 -19.10 34.65 0.13
N GLY A 349 -18.93 33.39 0.54
CA GLY A 349 -17.61 32.76 0.62
C GLY A 349 -17.00 32.51 -0.76
N MET A 350 -15.69 32.30 -0.80
CA MET A 350 -14.94 32.03 -2.03
C MET A 350 -14.28 30.66 -1.98
N PHE A 351 -14.68 29.77 -2.88
CA PHE A 351 -14.06 28.46 -3.10
C PHE A 351 -13.40 28.38 -4.48
N SER A 352 -12.91 27.19 -4.84
CA SER A 352 -12.01 26.97 -5.98
C SER A 352 -12.46 27.67 -7.27
N GLY A 353 -11.48 28.22 -7.97
CA GLY A 353 -11.64 29.15 -9.08
C GLY A 353 -10.31 29.40 -9.80
N THR A 354 -10.29 30.35 -10.73
CA THR A 354 -9.12 30.65 -11.54
C THR A 354 -9.05 32.12 -11.98
N GLY A 355 -7.87 32.57 -12.39
CA GLY A 355 -7.63 33.92 -12.91
C GLY A 355 -7.66 33.98 -14.44
N PHE A 356 -8.06 35.11 -15.03
CA PHE A 356 -8.06 35.40 -16.47
C PHE A 356 -7.89 36.91 -16.76
N PHE A 357 -7.74 37.31 -18.02
CA PHE A 357 -7.70 38.72 -18.43
C PHE A 357 -8.93 39.08 -19.27
N THR A 358 -9.48 40.28 -19.07
CA THR A 358 -10.57 40.83 -19.88
C THR A 358 -10.08 41.25 -21.27
N GLU A 359 -11.01 41.50 -22.21
CA GLU A 359 -10.66 41.93 -23.57
C GLU A 359 -9.91 43.26 -23.61
N GLN A 360 -10.08 44.12 -22.62
CA GLN A 360 -9.33 45.38 -22.48
C GLN A 360 -8.00 45.17 -21.73
N GLY A 361 -7.59 43.92 -21.52
CA GLY A 361 -6.32 43.53 -20.92
C GLY A 361 -6.25 43.66 -19.41
N LYS A 362 -7.38 43.74 -18.70
CA LYS A 362 -7.40 43.85 -17.24
C LYS A 362 -7.49 42.47 -16.56
N PRO A 363 -6.73 42.19 -15.48
CA PRO A 363 -6.90 40.97 -14.69
C PRO A 363 -8.34 40.82 -14.16
N ALA A 364 -8.84 39.59 -14.10
CA ALA A 364 -10.15 39.22 -13.60
C ALA A 364 -10.11 37.80 -13.02
N ILE A 365 -11.00 37.49 -12.08
CA ILE A 365 -11.10 36.17 -11.45
C ILE A 365 -12.52 35.62 -11.60
N ILE A 366 -12.60 34.29 -11.62
CA ILE A 366 -13.83 33.51 -11.52
C ILE A 366 -13.68 32.47 -10.42
N TYR A 367 -14.70 32.31 -9.60
CA TYR A 367 -14.69 31.36 -8.49
C TYR A 367 -16.09 30.89 -8.13
N HIS A 368 -16.15 29.83 -7.33
CA HIS A 368 -17.40 29.39 -6.72
C HIS A 368 -17.76 30.29 -5.53
N GLY A 369 -18.89 31.00 -5.63
CA GLY A 369 -19.42 31.84 -4.55
C GLY A 369 -20.21 31.00 -3.55
N GLN A 370 -19.57 30.56 -2.47
CA GLN A 370 -20.17 29.71 -1.45
C GLN A 370 -21.40 30.37 -0.83
N GLY A 371 -22.55 29.69 -0.91
CA GLY A 371 -23.82 30.19 -0.38
C GLY A 371 -24.59 31.10 -1.33
N SER A 372 -23.98 31.54 -2.44
CA SER A 372 -24.69 32.31 -3.48
C SER A 372 -25.46 31.43 -4.47
N GLY A 373 -25.14 30.12 -4.50
CA GLY A 373 -25.68 29.19 -5.50
C GLY A 373 -25.16 29.44 -6.93
N ARG A 374 -24.19 30.34 -7.11
CA ARG A 374 -23.69 30.81 -8.40
C ARG A 374 -22.15 30.89 -8.41
N ASN A 375 -21.61 30.88 -9.62
CA ASN A 375 -20.22 31.30 -9.86
C ASN A 375 -20.18 32.79 -10.16
N GLN A 376 -19.04 33.42 -9.86
CA GLN A 376 -18.94 34.86 -9.69
C GLN A 376 -17.70 35.38 -10.40
N ILE A 377 -17.80 36.55 -11.04
CA ILE A 377 -16.65 37.23 -11.67
C ILE A 377 -16.32 38.53 -10.94
N ALA A 378 -15.04 38.80 -10.69
CA ALA A 378 -14.57 40.11 -10.26
C ALA A 378 -13.40 40.59 -11.15
N ILE A 379 -13.35 41.88 -11.45
CA ILE A 379 -12.34 42.49 -12.32
C ILE A 379 -11.42 43.37 -11.47
N ALA A 380 -10.11 43.26 -11.68
CA ALA A 380 -9.13 44.08 -10.98
C ALA A 380 -9.26 45.56 -11.38
N GLU A 381 -9.16 46.42 -10.37
CA GLU A 381 -9.31 47.87 -10.50
C GLU A 381 -7.99 48.61 -10.31
N ASP A 382 -6.95 47.91 -9.88
CA ASP A 382 -5.60 48.43 -9.72
C ASP A 382 -4.52 47.44 -10.17
N ASP A 383 -3.29 47.95 -10.33
CA ASP A 383 -2.18 47.16 -10.85
C ASP A 383 -1.56 46.21 -9.79
N GLN A 384 -1.89 46.38 -8.51
CA GLN A 384 -1.40 45.51 -7.43
C GLN A 384 -2.31 44.32 -7.16
N LEU A 385 -3.50 44.27 -7.78
CA LEU A 385 -4.55 43.25 -7.58
C LEU A 385 -5.12 43.26 -6.15
N GLU A 386 -5.09 44.41 -5.50
CA GLU A 386 -5.66 44.59 -4.16
C GLU A 386 -7.08 45.14 -4.25
N LYS A 387 -7.49 45.69 -5.40
CA LYS A 387 -8.85 46.22 -5.60
C LYS A 387 -9.59 45.47 -6.69
N TRP A 388 -10.82 45.12 -6.37
CA TRP A 388 -11.69 44.32 -7.23
C TRP A 388 -13.08 44.95 -7.30
N SER A 389 -13.67 44.86 -8.50
CA SER A 389 -15.07 45.22 -8.74
C SER A 389 -16.01 44.45 -7.82
N ALA A 390 -17.25 44.92 -7.70
CA ALA A 390 -18.31 44.09 -7.12
C ALA A 390 -18.42 42.77 -7.90
N PRO A 391 -18.68 41.62 -7.23
CA PRO A 391 -18.90 40.35 -7.91
C PRO A 391 -20.07 40.44 -8.88
N LEU A 392 -19.85 39.98 -10.10
CA LEU A 392 -20.85 39.83 -11.13
C LEU A 392 -21.28 38.36 -11.14
N ALA A 393 -22.49 38.10 -10.65
CA ALA A 393 -23.08 36.78 -10.71
C ALA A 393 -23.23 36.34 -12.16
N LEU A 394 -22.79 35.12 -12.45
CA LEU A 394 -23.03 34.53 -13.76
C LEU A 394 -24.43 33.95 -13.80
N GLU A 395 -25.27 34.56 -14.62
CA GLU A 395 -26.54 33.93 -14.98
C GLU A 395 -26.30 32.78 -15.95
N PRO A 396 -26.95 31.62 -15.72
CA PRO A 396 -26.96 30.57 -16.72
C PRO A 396 -27.62 31.11 -17.99
N THR A 397 -26.94 30.91 -19.12
CA THR A 397 -27.45 31.26 -20.46
C THR A 397 -28.60 30.38 -20.91
#